data_AF-A0AAU3QWA2-F1
#
_entry.id   AF-A0AAU3QWA2-F1
#
_cell.length_a   1.000
_cell.length_b   1.000
_cell.length_c   1.000
_cell.angle_alpha   90.00
_cell.angle_beta   90.00
_cell.angle_gamma   90.00
#
_symmetry.space_group_name_H-M   'P 1'
#
loop_
_entity.id
_entity.type
_entity.pdbx_description
1 polymer ?
#
loop_
_entity_poly.entity_id
_entity_poly.type
_entity_poly.pdbx_seq_one_letter_code
_entity_poly.pdbx_strand_id
1 'polypeptide(L)'
;MRTVYCGELFVSYGQFYVESRPEEEENHIDLSGSFAGQAGGLCGAAVPGCLFLITGLHTGEVGLTVEVHDTAPPLDDSWEDVVEVSFRPASGSTVVLPWGDGPLVSLDLPVTDHRVRYCGRDMDRAREEELAILSGEAAADQYLLQFWPAAPRPDEIVKRTAGAAEYWHQWARALPPPPSPEERAEAQRLRAEEQARAEEAEQRRLEALEWGGRLPSRALRDVGGNVEGLRDLDCDLPHAVDAAGPAAQRSIARWAAHRAYAEAGLNNVDWIAPALEAMDLGHELPAQFDELRHSWDRFFDDPAIPHTLVDSIDGSRGGFLKQAMAVPALFDAMEPVPLRAALDALFAAAATYGSDYPRLFDEARRRFSLP
;
A
#
# COMPACT_ATOMS: atom_id res chain seq x y z
N MET A 1 23.21 3.21 -38.94
CA MET A 1 22.11 2.22 -39.10
C MET A 1 22.48 0.96 -38.35
N ARG A 2 21.57 0.48 -37.50
CA ARG A 2 21.64 -0.78 -36.77
C ARG A 2 20.28 -1.48 -36.88
N THR A 3 20.24 -2.63 -37.55
CA THR A 3 19.07 -3.52 -37.51
C THR A 3 19.08 -4.25 -36.16
N VAL A 4 18.07 -3.96 -35.35
CA VAL A 4 17.94 -4.51 -33.99
C VAL A 4 17.20 -5.84 -34.02
N TYR A 5 16.26 -5.99 -34.95
CA TYR A 5 15.50 -7.22 -35.13
C TYR A 5 15.10 -7.41 -36.60
N CYS A 6 15.06 -8.66 -37.05
CA CYS A 6 14.56 -9.08 -38.36
C CYS A 6 14.07 -10.53 -38.23
N GLY A 7 12.77 -10.74 -38.30
CA GLY A 7 12.17 -12.06 -38.09
C GLY A 7 10.64 -12.04 -38.13
N GLU A 8 10.04 -13.12 -37.63
CA GLU A 8 8.59 -13.27 -37.51
C GLU A 8 8.12 -12.85 -36.12
N LEU A 9 7.03 -12.09 -36.09
CA LEU A 9 6.35 -11.60 -34.90
C LEU A 9 4.97 -12.24 -34.83
N PHE A 10 4.70 -12.97 -33.75
CA PHE A 10 3.34 -13.40 -33.46
C PHE A 10 2.50 -12.23 -32.98
N VAL A 11 1.38 -11.98 -33.66
CA VAL A 11 0.39 -10.98 -33.28
C VAL A 11 -0.95 -11.64 -32.97
N SER A 12 -1.71 -11.00 -32.08
CA SER A 12 -3.12 -11.27 -31.90
C SER A 12 -3.84 -9.96 -31.67
N TYR A 13 -5.10 -9.86 -32.13
CA TYR A 13 -5.87 -8.60 -32.19
C TYR A 13 -5.28 -7.53 -33.12
N GLY A 14 -4.44 -7.94 -34.06
CA GLY A 14 -3.88 -7.07 -35.10
C GLY A 14 -2.99 -5.97 -34.55
N GLN A 15 -2.23 -6.28 -33.49
CA GLN A 15 -1.51 -5.28 -32.72
C GLN A 15 -0.21 -5.80 -32.11
N PHE A 16 0.74 -4.89 -31.93
CA PHE A 16 1.92 -5.03 -31.10
C PHE A 16 2.38 -3.66 -30.62
N TYR A 17 3.38 -3.61 -29.73
CA TYR A 17 3.72 -2.39 -29.02
C TYR A 17 5.21 -2.10 -29.00
N VAL A 18 5.53 -0.84 -28.75
CA VAL A 18 6.83 -0.43 -28.24
C VAL A 18 6.60 0.18 -26.86
N GLU A 19 7.32 -0.29 -25.85
CA GLU A 19 7.16 0.17 -24.48
C GLU A 19 8.49 0.64 -23.91
N SER A 20 8.44 1.73 -23.16
CA SER A 20 9.59 2.28 -22.44
C SER A 20 9.22 2.84 -21.06
N ARG A 21 7.93 2.80 -20.70
CA ARG A 21 7.44 3.15 -19.36
C ARG A 21 7.93 2.10 -18.35
N PRO A 22 8.24 2.50 -17.11
CA PRO A 22 8.54 1.55 -16.05
C PRO A 22 7.34 0.61 -15.83
N GLU A 23 7.57 -0.67 -15.52
CA GLU A 23 6.47 -1.60 -15.21
C GLU A 23 5.67 -1.09 -14.00
N GLU A 24 4.41 -0.72 -14.25
CA GLU A 24 3.44 -0.27 -13.24
C GLU A 24 2.11 -0.98 -13.51
N GLU A 25 1.35 -1.30 -12.45
CA GLU A 25 0.07 -2.02 -12.55
C GLU A 25 -0.97 -1.30 -13.43
N GLU A 26 -0.83 0.02 -13.62
CA GLU A 26 -1.73 0.86 -14.40
C GLU A 26 -1.30 1.06 -15.87
N ASN A 27 -0.24 0.39 -16.36
CA ASN A 27 0.27 0.56 -17.73
C ASN A 27 -0.63 0.00 -18.85
N HIS A 28 -1.94 -0.03 -18.64
CA HIS A 28 -2.90 -0.43 -19.66
C HIS A 28 -2.75 0.43 -20.92
N ILE A 29 -2.46 -0.23 -22.05
CA ILE A 29 -2.37 0.41 -23.35
C ILE A 29 -3.77 0.44 -23.95
N ASP A 30 -4.46 1.57 -23.80
CA ASP A 30 -5.76 1.81 -24.43
C ASP A 30 -5.58 2.15 -25.92
N LEU A 31 -6.29 1.43 -26.78
CA LEU A 31 -6.29 1.64 -28.22
C LEU A 31 -6.71 3.09 -28.56
N SER A 32 -7.84 3.57 -28.02
CA SER A 32 -8.34 4.91 -28.38
C SER A 32 -7.40 6.02 -27.88
N GLY A 33 -6.94 5.92 -26.64
CA GLY A 33 -5.99 6.85 -26.04
C GLY A 33 -4.64 6.91 -26.74
N SER A 34 -4.19 5.82 -27.36
CA SER A 34 -2.91 5.77 -28.11
C SER A 34 -2.95 6.52 -29.44
N PHE A 35 -4.13 6.69 -30.03
CA PHE A 35 -4.34 7.39 -31.30
C PHE A 35 -5.03 8.74 -31.15
N ALA A 36 -5.43 9.13 -29.93
CA ALA A 36 -6.17 10.35 -29.67
C ALA A 36 -5.42 11.58 -30.20
N GLY A 37 -6.06 12.32 -31.12
CA GLY A 37 -5.51 13.53 -31.72
C GLY A 37 -4.58 13.32 -32.92
N GLN A 38 -4.34 12.07 -33.35
CA GLN A 38 -3.55 11.78 -34.54
C GLN A 38 -4.40 11.76 -35.82
N ALA A 39 -3.75 11.99 -36.97
CA ALA A 39 -4.32 11.72 -38.29
C ALA A 39 -4.06 10.28 -38.75
N GLY A 40 -2.89 9.73 -38.42
CA GLY A 40 -2.45 8.36 -38.71
C GLY A 40 -3.06 7.34 -37.75
N GLY A 41 -3.53 6.21 -38.29
CA GLY A 41 -4.14 5.11 -37.52
C GLY A 41 -3.30 3.83 -37.47
N LEU A 42 -2.08 3.85 -38.01
CA LEU A 42 -1.21 2.66 -38.05
C LEU A 42 -0.18 2.62 -36.92
N CYS A 43 0.28 3.78 -36.45
CA CYS A 43 1.22 3.90 -35.33
C CYS A 43 0.71 4.98 -34.37
N GLY A 44 0.21 4.57 -33.22
CA GLY A 44 -0.31 5.43 -32.16
C GLY A 44 0.79 5.84 -31.21
N ALA A 45 1.04 7.14 -31.06
CA ALA A 45 2.10 7.72 -30.25
C ALA A 45 1.59 8.80 -29.28
N ALA A 46 0.27 8.87 -29.04
CA ALA A 46 -0.33 9.88 -28.17
C ALA A 46 -0.02 9.65 -26.68
N VAL A 47 0.40 8.43 -26.31
CA VAL A 47 0.82 8.07 -24.95
C VAL A 47 2.35 8.15 -24.86
N PRO A 48 2.92 9.05 -24.03
CA PRO A 48 4.36 9.15 -23.87
C PRO A 48 5.00 7.82 -23.46
N GLY A 49 6.11 7.47 -24.11
CA GLY A 49 6.86 6.24 -23.82
C GLY A 49 6.24 4.95 -24.39
N CYS A 50 5.07 5.02 -25.03
CA CYS A 50 4.40 3.87 -25.64
C CYS A 50 4.11 4.13 -27.13
N LEU A 51 4.25 3.09 -27.97
CA LEU A 51 3.71 3.09 -29.33
C LEU A 51 2.74 1.91 -29.50
N PHE A 52 1.60 2.17 -30.12
CA PHE A 52 0.59 1.17 -30.50
C PHE A 52 0.66 0.93 -32.01
N LEU A 53 1.02 -0.27 -32.44
CA LEU A 53 1.27 -0.58 -33.85
C LEU A 53 0.19 -1.52 -34.35
N ILE A 54 -0.46 -1.14 -35.46
CA ILE A 54 -1.59 -1.86 -36.05
C ILE A 54 -1.14 -2.67 -37.26
N THR A 55 -1.49 -3.95 -37.28
CA THR A 55 -1.25 -4.86 -38.40
C THR A 55 -2.52 -5.12 -39.21
N GLY A 56 -2.35 -5.63 -40.43
CA GLY A 56 -3.42 -6.08 -41.31
C GLY A 56 -3.95 -7.44 -40.88
N LEU A 57 -3.04 -8.39 -40.61
CA LEU A 57 -3.39 -9.67 -40.01
C LEU A 57 -3.85 -9.49 -38.57
N HIS A 58 -5.00 -10.08 -38.21
CA HIS A 58 -5.50 -10.02 -36.84
C HIS A 58 -4.80 -11.01 -35.91
N THR A 59 -4.63 -12.28 -36.31
CA THR A 59 -3.91 -13.27 -35.50
C THR A 59 -3.00 -14.15 -36.36
N GLY A 60 -1.74 -14.31 -35.97
CA GLY A 60 -0.75 -15.16 -36.65
C GLY A 60 0.64 -14.54 -36.68
N GLU A 61 1.51 -15.05 -37.56
CA GLU A 61 2.88 -14.57 -37.73
C GLU A 61 2.95 -13.49 -38.83
N VAL A 62 3.59 -12.36 -38.52
CA VAL A 62 3.87 -11.25 -39.45
C VAL A 62 5.37 -11.01 -39.57
N GLY A 63 5.83 -10.52 -40.71
CA GLY A 63 7.25 -10.16 -40.85
C GLY A 63 7.54 -8.82 -40.18
N LEU A 64 8.53 -8.74 -39.29
CA LEU A 64 8.95 -7.48 -38.65
C LEU A 64 10.46 -7.26 -38.80
N THR A 65 10.81 -6.05 -39.26
CA THR A 65 12.18 -5.51 -39.18
C THR A 65 12.18 -4.25 -38.33
N VAL A 66 13.12 -4.15 -37.38
CA VAL A 66 13.29 -2.98 -36.49
C VAL A 66 14.68 -2.41 -36.68
N GLU A 67 14.76 -1.12 -36.98
CA GLU A 67 16.01 -0.43 -37.28
C GLU A 67 16.16 0.86 -36.48
N VAL A 68 17.39 1.12 -36.05
CA VAL A 68 17.79 2.37 -35.40
C VAL A 68 18.84 3.06 -36.27
N HIS A 69 18.59 4.34 -36.59
CA HIS A 69 19.39 5.15 -37.48
C HIS A 69 19.86 6.43 -36.80
N ASP A 70 20.99 6.95 -37.25
CA ASP A 70 21.54 8.22 -36.73
C ASP A 70 20.89 9.44 -37.40
N THR A 71 20.30 9.26 -38.58
CA THR A 71 19.61 10.27 -39.38
C THR A 71 18.42 9.66 -40.12
N ALA A 72 17.56 10.49 -40.72
CA ALA A 72 16.38 10.02 -41.45
C ALA A 72 16.78 9.08 -42.60
N PRO A 73 16.32 7.80 -42.61
CA PRO A 73 16.61 6.88 -43.69
C PRO A 73 15.83 7.26 -44.95
N PRO A 74 16.37 7.00 -46.16
CA PRO A 74 15.64 7.20 -47.40
C PRO A 74 14.37 6.34 -47.42
N LEU A 75 13.31 6.87 -48.04
CA LEU A 75 12.07 6.11 -48.22
C LEU A 75 12.24 5.12 -49.37
N ASP A 76 11.94 3.86 -49.12
CA ASP A 76 11.80 2.84 -50.16
C ASP A 76 10.35 2.84 -50.67
N ASP A 77 10.18 3.06 -51.97
CA ASP A 77 8.87 3.11 -52.63
C ASP A 77 8.15 1.74 -52.67
N SER A 78 8.85 0.65 -52.30
CA SER A 78 8.26 -0.70 -52.25
C SER A 78 7.25 -0.91 -51.11
N TRP A 79 7.24 -0.03 -50.11
CA TRP A 79 6.25 -0.04 -49.01
C TRP A 79 4.92 0.56 -49.46
N GLU A 80 3.79 -0.02 -49.05
CA GLU A 80 2.46 0.41 -49.51
C GLU A 80 1.89 1.54 -48.65
N ASP A 81 2.03 1.39 -47.34
CA ASP A 81 1.50 2.32 -46.34
C ASP A 81 2.63 2.74 -45.40
N VAL A 82 2.77 4.05 -45.19
CA VAL A 82 3.87 4.62 -44.43
C VAL A 82 3.35 5.76 -43.58
N VAL A 83 3.50 5.63 -42.27
CA VAL A 83 3.24 6.71 -41.31
C VAL A 83 4.51 7.10 -40.58
N GLU A 84 4.57 8.36 -40.17
CA GLU A 84 5.60 8.83 -39.28
C GLU A 84 5.02 9.53 -38.06
N VAL A 85 5.58 9.22 -36.88
CA VAL A 85 5.17 9.80 -35.59
C VAL A 85 6.38 10.24 -34.78
N SER A 86 6.16 11.12 -33.81
CA SER A 86 7.20 11.48 -32.84
C SER A 86 7.10 10.57 -31.63
N PHE A 87 8.25 10.08 -31.15
CA PHE A 87 8.33 9.21 -29.98
C PHE A 87 9.44 9.70 -29.05
N ARG A 88 9.15 9.75 -27.75
CA ARG A 88 10.13 10.01 -26.72
C ARG A 88 10.08 8.87 -25.71
N PRO A 89 11.16 8.08 -25.54
CA PRO A 89 11.21 7.06 -24.50
C PRO A 89 10.98 7.67 -23.11
N ALA A 90 10.27 6.96 -22.24
CA ALA A 90 10.08 7.34 -20.84
C ALA A 90 11.28 6.91 -19.98
N SER A 91 12.02 5.89 -20.41
CA SER A 91 13.23 5.39 -19.75
C SER A 91 14.29 4.96 -20.78
N GLY A 92 15.48 4.60 -20.31
CA GLY A 92 16.54 4.05 -21.17
C GLY A 92 16.29 2.60 -21.62
N SER A 93 15.24 1.95 -21.13
CA SER A 93 14.78 0.66 -21.63
C SER A 93 13.67 0.93 -22.63
N THR A 94 13.85 0.51 -23.88
CA THR A 94 12.81 0.57 -24.91
C THR A 94 12.76 -0.79 -25.58
N VAL A 95 11.60 -1.43 -25.55
CA VAL A 95 11.43 -2.80 -26.03
C VAL A 95 10.27 -2.90 -27.02
N VAL A 96 10.35 -3.82 -27.97
CA VAL A 96 9.18 -4.26 -28.74
C VAL A 96 8.46 -5.34 -27.95
N LEU A 97 7.16 -5.15 -27.71
CA LEU A 97 6.31 -6.12 -27.03
C LEU A 97 5.33 -6.76 -28.03
N PRO A 98 5.44 -8.08 -28.29
CA PRO A 98 4.45 -8.84 -29.04
C PRO A 98 3.17 -9.03 -28.22
N TRP A 99 2.17 -9.70 -28.81
CA TRP A 99 1.12 -10.31 -28.02
C TRP A 99 1.65 -11.58 -27.34
N GLY A 100 1.66 -11.63 -26.01
CA GLY A 100 2.15 -12.77 -25.23
C GLY A 100 3.09 -12.36 -24.09
N ASP A 101 3.89 -13.30 -23.60
CA ASP A 101 4.76 -13.10 -22.45
C ASP A 101 6.15 -12.57 -22.85
N GLY A 102 6.45 -11.35 -22.43
CA GLY A 102 7.80 -10.76 -22.44
C GLY A 102 8.21 -10.01 -23.71
N PRO A 103 9.32 -9.26 -23.66
CA PRO A 103 9.79 -8.45 -24.78
C PRO A 103 10.43 -9.31 -25.89
N LEU A 104 10.16 -8.94 -27.14
CA LEU A 104 10.79 -9.55 -28.31
C LEU A 104 12.25 -9.11 -28.45
N VAL A 105 12.51 -7.81 -28.31
CA VAL A 105 13.84 -7.21 -28.49
C VAL A 105 13.96 -5.87 -27.77
N SER A 106 15.15 -5.55 -27.26
CA SER A 106 15.48 -4.20 -26.75
C SER A 106 16.14 -3.34 -27.82
N LEU A 107 15.68 -2.09 -27.94
CA LEU A 107 16.23 -1.08 -28.84
C LEU A 107 17.29 -0.20 -28.16
N ASP A 108 17.26 -0.08 -26.83
CA ASP A 108 18.14 0.78 -26.03
C ASP A 108 18.25 2.21 -26.59
N LEU A 109 17.10 2.84 -26.86
CA LEU A 109 17.07 4.20 -27.39
C LEU A 109 17.48 5.22 -26.31
N PRO A 110 18.25 6.26 -26.66
CA PRO A 110 18.48 7.39 -25.75
C PRO A 110 17.16 8.06 -25.35
N VAL A 111 17.10 8.65 -24.14
CA VAL A 111 15.92 9.41 -23.66
C VAL A 111 15.89 10.80 -24.32
N THR A 112 15.71 10.82 -25.63
CA THR A 112 15.63 12.01 -26.50
C THR A 112 14.46 11.87 -27.46
N ASP A 113 14.11 12.96 -28.15
CA ASP A 113 13.05 12.92 -29.16
C ASP A 113 13.52 12.15 -30.41
N HIS A 114 12.69 11.22 -30.85
CA HIS A 114 12.90 10.41 -32.05
C HIS A 114 11.73 10.62 -33.01
N ARG A 115 12.01 10.52 -34.31
CA ARG A 115 10.99 10.26 -35.32
C ARG A 115 10.97 8.75 -35.56
N VAL A 116 9.76 8.22 -35.70
CA VAL A 116 9.49 6.82 -35.97
C VAL A 116 8.79 6.73 -37.30
N ARG A 117 9.28 5.88 -38.20
CA ARG A 117 8.58 5.50 -39.42
C ARG A 117 8.08 4.07 -39.28
N TYR A 118 6.80 3.88 -39.52
CA TYR A 118 6.18 2.57 -39.58
C TYR A 118 5.65 2.33 -40.99
N CYS A 119 6.21 1.32 -41.65
CA CYS A 119 5.83 0.91 -42.99
C CYS A 119 5.12 -0.44 -42.95
N GLY A 120 4.03 -0.57 -43.70
CA GLY A 120 3.30 -1.82 -43.91
C GLY A 120 3.25 -2.19 -45.41
N ARG A 121 3.19 -3.49 -45.68
CA ARG A 121 2.96 -4.07 -47.01
C ARG A 121 2.12 -5.33 -46.89
N ASP A 122 1.27 -5.57 -47.88
CA ASP A 122 0.36 -6.72 -48.00
C ASP A 122 -0.74 -6.75 -46.91
N MET A 123 -1.10 -5.60 -46.33
CA MET A 123 -2.11 -5.52 -45.26
C MET A 123 -3.51 -5.97 -45.70
N ASP A 124 -3.92 -5.63 -46.92
CA ASP A 124 -5.22 -6.05 -47.47
C ASP A 124 -5.25 -7.56 -47.72
N ARG A 125 -4.18 -8.10 -48.33
CA ARG A 125 -4.03 -9.54 -48.55
C ARG A 125 -4.09 -10.32 -47.24
N ALA A 126 -3.38 -9.86 -46.23
CA ALA A 126 -3.38 -10.47 -44.90
C ALA A 126 -4.77 -10.53 -44.26
N ARG A 127 -5.59 -9.51 -44.50
CA ARG A 127 -6.97 -9.45 -44.00
C ARG A 127 -7.92 -10.34 -44.80
N GLU A 128 -7.73 -10.47 -46.11
CA GLU A 128 -8.56 -11.30 -46.98
C GLU A 128 -8.25 -12.80 -46.84
N GLU A 129 -6.98 -13.14 -46.63
CA GLU A 129 -6.48 -14.53 -46.61
C GLU A 129 -6.30 -15.08 -45.19
N GLU A 130 -6.79 -14.39 -44.15
CA GLU A 130 -6.54 -14.70 -42.73
C GLU A 130 -6.72 -16.19 -42.38
N LEU A 131 -7.80 -16.81 -42.86
CA LEU A 131 -8.09 -18.23 -42.60
C LEU A 131 -7.06 -19.19 -43.23
N ALA A 132 -6.50 -18.84 -44.39
CA ALA A 132 -5.48 -19.63 -45.07
C ALA A 132 -4.13 -19.48 -44.36
N ILE A 133 -3.78 -18.26 -43.94
CA ILE A 133 -2.56 -17.97 -43.18
C ILE A 133 -2.56 -18.72 -41.83
N LEU A 134 -3.68 -18.70 -41.11
CA LEU A 134 -3.85 -19.47 -39.87
C LEU A 134 -3.66 -20.99 -40.05
N SER A 135 -3.81 -21.50 -41.28
CA SER A 135 -3.62 -22.90 -41.61
C SER A 135 -2.18 -23.28 -42.02
N GLY A 136 -1.24 -22.32 -41.97
CA GLY A 136 0.21 -22.56 -42.11
C GLY A 136 0.84 -22.09 -43.43
N GLU A 137 0.21 -21.17 -44.16
CA GLU A 137 0.84 -20.49 -45.31
C GLU A 137 1.74 -19.32 -44.85
N ALA A 138 2.76 -18.98 -45.66
CA ALA A 138 3.83 -18.03 -45.28
C ALA A 138 3.33 -16.62 -44.92
N ALA A 139 4.13 -15.90 -44.11
CA ALA A 139 3.85 -14.58 -43.52
C ALA A 139 3.02 -13.65 -44.44
N ALA A 140 1.92 -13.16 -43.86
CA ALA A 140 0.86 -12.49 -44.57
C ALA A 140 1.24 -11.07 -45.01
N ASP A 141 1.63 -10.26 -44.05
CA ASP A 141 2.03 -8.88 -44.18
C ASP A 141 3.43 -8.65 -43.59
N GLN A 142 4.09 -7.60 -44.07
CA GLN A 142 5.44 -7.24 -43.66
C GLN A 142 5.47 -5.83 -43.13
N TYR A 143 6.32 -5.63 -42.12
CA TYR A 143 6.44 -4.39 -41.38
C TYR A 143 7.90 -3.98 -41.20
N LEU A 144 8.12 -2.68 -41.32
CA LEU A 144 9.39 -2.04 -41.03
C LEU A 144 9.19 -0.89 -40.06
N LEU A 145 9.91 -0.93 -38.95
CA LEU A 145 9.87 0.07 -37.89
C LEU A 145 11.26 0.73 -37.76
N GLN A 146 11.35 2.01 -38.09
CA GLN A 146 12.63 2.75 -38.12
C GLN A 146 12.61 3.91 -37.13
N PHE A 147 13.67 4.05 -36.34
CA PHE A 147 13.85 5.14 -35.37
C PHE A 147 15.06 5.99 -35.75
N TRP A 148 14.95 7.32 -35.62
CA TRP A 148 16.10 8.21 -35.67
C TRP A 148 15.89 9.48 -34.82
N PRO A 149 16.95 10.09 -34.28
CA PRO A 149 16.82 11.35 -33.53
C PRO A 149 16.24 12.46 -34.39
N ALA A 150 15.22 13.15 -33.90
CA ALA A 150 14.57 14.27 -34.59
C ALA A 150 13.74 15.12 -33.63
N ALA A 151 13.58 16.41 -33.94
CA ALA A 151 12.67 17.27 -33.19
C ALA A 151 11.21 16.79 -33.34
N PRO A 152 10.39 16.90 -32.28
CA PRO A 152 9.00 16.48 -32.32
C PRO A 152 8.20 17.30 -33.33
N ARG A 153 7.38 16.61 -34.12
CA ARG A 153 6.46 17.16 -35.10
C ARG A 153 5.15 16.35 -35.10
N PRO A 154 4.03 16.92 -35.58
CA PRO A 154 2.79 16.17 -35.76
C PRO A 154 3.00 14.88 -36.57
N ASP A 155 2.11 13.92 -36.36
CA ASP A 155 2.09 12.70 -37.15
C ASP A 155 1.79 13.00 -38.63
N GLU A 156 2.31 12.14 -39.50
CA GLU A 156 2.20 12.31 -40.95
C GLU A 156 1.90 10.97 -41.62
N ILE A 157 0.92 10.97 -42.51
CA ILE A 157 0.66 9.86 -43.43
C ILE A 157 1.46 10.13 -44.71
N VAL A 158 2.63 9.49 -44.81
CA VAL A 158 3.59 9.70 -45.92
C VAL A 158 3.12 8.98 -47.19
N LYS A 159 2.61 7.76 -47.05
CA LYS A 159 2.06 6.96 -48.14
C LYS A 159 0.87 6.16 -47.65
N ARG A 160 -0.14 6.02 -48.51
CA ARG A 160 -1.36 5.27 -48.21
C ARG A 160 -1.87 4.58 -49.47
N THR A 161 -2.02 3.27 -49.39
CA THR A 161 -2.46 2.42 -50.51
C THR A 161 -3.52 1.41 -50.06
N ALA A 162 -3.32 0.71 -48.95
CA ALA A 162 -4.22 -0.36 -48.51
C ALA A 162 -5.56 0.16 -47.96
N GLY A 163 -6.65 -0.58 -48.22
CA GLY A 163 -7.97 -0.33 -47.66
C GLY A 163 -7.99 -0.51 -46.13
N ALA A 164 -7.26 -1.49 -45.62
CA ALA A 164 -7.08 -1.73 -44.20
C ALA A 164 -6.42 -0.53 -43.49
N ALA A 165 -5.36 0.04 -44.09
CA ALA A 165 -4.72 1.24 -43.56
C ALA A 165 -5.67 2.44 -43.57
N GLU A 166 -6.42 2.63 -44.67
CA GLU A 166 -7.38 3.73 -44.77
C GLU A 166 -8.50 3.66 -43.74
N TYR A 167 -9.00 2.47 -43.44
CA TYR A 167 -9.97 2.26 -42.36
C TYR A 167 -9.43 2.81 -41.02
N TRP A 168 -8.20 2.44 -40.65
CA TRP A 168 -7.60 2.88 -39.40
C TRP A 168 -7.31 4.38 -39.37
N HIS A 169 -6.88 4.97 -40.50
CA HIS A 169 -6.73 6.43 -40.62
C HIS A 169 -8.06 7.17 -40.42
N GLN A 170 -9.17 6.63 -40.93
CA GLN A 170 -10.50 7.23 -40.72
C GLN A 170 -10.96 7.08 -39.28
N TRP A 171 -10.73 5.93 -38.65
CA TRP A 171 -11.05 5.68 -37.26
C TRP A 171 -10.28 6.63 -36.32
N ALA A 172 -8.95 6.77 -36.49
CA ALA A 172 -8.13 7.65 -35.65
C ALA A 172 -8.58 9.12 -35.72
N ARG A 173 -8.91 9.60 -36.93
CA ARG A 173 -9.44 10.97 -37.15
C ARG A 173 -10.82 11.21 -36.53
N ALA A 174 -11.58 10.16 -36.27
CA ALA A 174 -12.90 10.25 -35.63
C ALA A 174 -12.82 10.24 -34.09
N LEU A 175 -11.65 9.98 -33.50
CA LEU A 175 -11.47 9.98 -32.06
C LEU A 175 -11.63 11.40 -31.48
N PRO A 176 -12.14 11.51 -30.25
CA PRO A 176 -12.12 12.79 -29.55
C PRO A 176 -10.68 13.27 -29.35
N PRO A 177 -10.46 14.59 -29.19
CA PRO A 177 -9.15 15.09 -28.82
C PRO A 177 -8.72 14.47 -27.48
N PRO A 178 -7.40 14.26 -27.27
CA PRO A 178 -6.91 13.75 -26.00
C PRO A 178 -7.26 14.74 -24.89
N PRO A 179 -7.48 14.25 -23.65
CA PRO A 179 -7.71 15.14 -22.51
C PRO A 179 -6.54 16.09 -22.35
N SER A 180 -6.86 17.35 -22.09
CA SER A 180 -5.90 18.41 -21.84
C SER A 180 -5.04 18.10 -20.61
N PRO A 181 -3.85 18.71 -20.48
CA PRO A 181 -3.03 18.56 -19.27
C PRO A 181 -3.77 18.91 -17.98
N GLU A 182 -4.67 19.90 -18.02
CA GLU A 182 -5.48 20.32 -16.87
C GLU A 182 -6.49 19.23 -16.47
N GLU A 183 -7.23 18.67 -17.43
CA GLU A 183 -8.18 17.58 -17.17
C GLU A 183 -7.47 16.32 -16.62
N ARG A 184 -6.27 16.01 -17.12
CA ARG A 184 -5.45 14.89 -16.59
C ARG A 184 -5.04 15.15 -15.15
N ALA A 185 -4.57 16.35 -14.84
CA ALA A 185 -4.16 16.72 -13.49
C ALA A 185 -5.34 16.70 -12.50
N GLU A 186 -6.52 17.17 -12.92
CA GLU A 186 -7.74 17.08 -12.11
C GLU A 186 -8.16 15.63 -11.85
N ALA A 187 -8.17 14.78 -12.88
CA ALA A 187 -8.46 13.36 -12.72
C ALA A 187 -7.49 12.66 -11.76
N GLN A 188 -6.20 12.96 -11.85
CA GLN A 188 -5.19 12.44 -10.91
C GLN A 188 -5.45 12.90 -9.47
N ARG A 189 -5.81 14.18 -9.27
CA ARG A 189 -6.16 14.70 -7.94
C ARG A 189 -7.37 14.00 -7.37
N LEU A 190 -8.44 13.82 -8.15
CA LEU A 190 -9.64 13.12 -7.70
C LEU A 190 -9.32 11.67 -7.30
N ARG A 191 -8.53 10.95 -8.10
CA ARG A 191 -8.09 9.59 -7.75
C ARG A 191 -7.28 9.55 -6.47
N ALA A 192 -6.34 10.48 -6.30
CA ALA A 192 -5.54 10.57 -5.07
C ALA A 192 -6.41 10.87 -3.84
N GLU A 193 -7.42 11.74 -3.98
CA GLU A 193 -8.39 12.02 -2.91
C GLU A 193 -9.25 10.79 -2.57
N GLU A 194 -9.67 10.03 -3.58
CA GLU A 194 -10.42 8.78 -3.38
C GLU A 194 -9.57 7.71 -2.70
N GLN A 195 -8.32 7.53 -3.14
CA GLN A 195 -7.35 6.62 -2.52
C GLN A 195 -7.09 6.98 -1.07
N ALA A 196 -6.80 8.26 -0.77
CA ALA A 196 -6.57 8.72 0.60
C ALA A 196 -7.80 8.47 1.49
N ARG A 197 -9.02 8.67 0.98
CA ARG A 197 -10.25 8.36 1.72
C ARG A 197 -10.40 6.86 1.96
N ALA A 198 -10.07 6.03 0.98
CA ALA A 198 -10.12 4.58 1.11
C ALA A 198 -9.11 4.06 2.13
N GLU A 199 -7.88 4.58 2.12
CA GLU A 199 -6.84 4.28 3.09
C GLU A 199 -7.25 4.70 4.52
N GLU A 200 -7.79 5.91 4.69
CA GLU A 200 -8.27 6.38 6.00
C GLU A 200 -9.43 5.51 6.50
N ALA A 201 -10.36 5.14 5.61
CA ALA A 201 -11.48 4.26 5.97
C ALA A 201 -10.99 2.87 6.38
N GLU A 202 -10.01 2.31 5.67
CA GLU A 202 -9.41 1.02 5.99
C GLU A 202 -8.64 1.07 7.31
N GLN A 203 -7.85 2.12 7.54
CA GLN A 203 -7.17 2.32 8.81
C GLN A 203 -8.14 2.39 9.98
N ARG A 204 -9.26 3.13 9.84
CA ARG A 204 -10.32 3.17 10.86
C ARG A 204 -10.99 1.81 11.05
N ARG A 205 -11.16 1.03 9.98
CA ARG A 205 -11.73 -0.32 10.06
C ARG A 205 -10.81 -1.26 10.84
N LEU A 206 -9.51 -1.22 10.57
CA LEU A 206 -8.50 -2.00 11.28
C LEU A 206 -8.42 -1.58 12.75
N GLU A 207 -8.36 -0.28 13.03
CA GLU A 207 -8.38 0.23 14.40
C GLU A 207 -9.65 -0.21 15.15
N ALA A 208 -10.82 -0.14 14.52
CA ALA A 208 -12.05 -0.62 15.14
C ALA A 208 -11.99 -2.12 15.44
N LEU A 209 -11.41 -2.95 14.56
CA LEU A 209 -11.25 -4.40 14.80
C LEU A 209 -10.31 -4.68 15.97
N GLU A 210 -9.20 -3.96 16.09
CA GLU A 210 -8.28 -4.07 17.22
C GLU A 210 -8.96 -3.70 18.55
N TRP A 211 -9.90 -2.77 18.51
CA TRP A 211 -10.65 -2.29 19.67
C TRP A 211 -12.04 -2.95 19.80
N GLY A 212 -12.14 -4.24 19.46
CA GLY A 212 -13.37 -5.02 19.73
C GLY A 212 -14.60 -4.61 18.91
N GLY A 213 -14.40 -3.93 17.78
CA GLY A 213 -15.45 -3.42 16.91
C GLY A 213 -15.84 -1.96 17.16
N ARG A 214 -15.17 -1.25 18.08
CA ARG A 214 -15.47 0.14 18.43
C ARG A 214 -14.19 1.00 18.39
N LEU A 215 -14.26 2.19 17.82
CA LEU A 215 -13.11 3.09 17.83
C LEU A 215 -12.81 3.64 19.24
N PRO A 216 -11.53 3.74 19.63
CA PRO A 216 -11.13 4.43 20.86
C PRO A 216 -11.44 5.92 20.79
N SER A 217 -11.69 6.52 21.95
CA SER A 217 -11.77 7.97 22.06
C SER A 217 -10.39 8.60 21.81
N ARG A 218 -10.35 9.91 21.58
CA ARG A 218 -9.07 10.63 21.51
C ARG A 218 -8.27 10.49 22.80
N ALA A 219 -8.92 10.45 23.96
CA ALA A 219 -8.24 10.28 25.25
C ALA A 219 -7.55 8.91 25.33
N LEU A 220 -8.20 7.83 24.89
CA LEU A 220 -7.59 6.49 24.85
C LEU A 220 -6.44 6.36 23.84
N ARG A 221 -6.48 7.12 22.73
CA ARG A 221 -5.35 7.18 21.78
C ARG A 221 -4.14 7.93 22.37
N ASP A 222 -4.40 9.00 23.10
CA ASP A 222 -3.37 9.93 23.56
C ASP A 222 -2.81 9.58 24.96
N VAL A 223 -3.47 8.69 25.72
CA VAL A 223 -3.15 8.43 27.15
C VAL A 223 -1.77 7.78 27.36
N GLY A 224 -1.30 6.97 26.41
CA GLY A 224 -0.08 6.17 26.57
C GLY A 224 -0.18 5.12 27.69
N GLY A 225 0.96 4.64 28.18
CA GLY A 225 1.00 3.61 29.24
C GLY A 225 0.60 2.23 28.76
N ASN A 226 -0.02 1.43 29.64
CA ASN A 226 -0.40 0.04 29.40
C ASN A 226 -1.83 -0.13 28.85
N VAL A 227 -2.31 0.85 28.08
CA VAL A 227 -3.64 0.78 27.44
C VAL A 227 -3.77 -0.39 26.46
N GLU A 228 -2.71 -0.67 25.69
CA GLU A 228 -2.66 -1.81 24.76
C GLU A 228 -2.73 -3.14 25.52
N GLY A 229 -1.96 -3.27 26.60
CA GLY A 229 -1.98 -4.44 27.46
C GLY A 229 -3.37 -4.69 28.06
N LEU A 230 -4.08 -3.65 28.48
CA LEU A 230 -5.45 -3.81 28.99
C LEU A 230 -6.45 -4.14 27.88
N ARG A 231 -6.33 -3.51 26.70
CA ARG A 231 -7.16 -3.79 25.52
C ARG A 231 -7.05 -5.26 25.09
N ASP A 232 -5.84 -5.82 25.10
CA ASP A 232 -5.59 -7.20 24.69
C ASP A 232 -6.20 -8.23 25.66
N LEU A 233 -6.33 -7.87 26.95
CA LEU A 233 -7.00 -8.70 27.96
C LEU A 233 -8.52 -8.54 27.93
N ASP A 234 -9.00 -7.31 27.72
CA ASP A 234 -10.41 -6.96 27.72
C ASP A 234 -10.63 -5.66 26.95
N CYS A 235 -11.10 -5.77 25.70
CA CYS A 235 -11.26 -4.61 24.82
C CYS A 235 -12.33 -3.60 25.30
N ASP A 236 -13.33 -4.05 26.07
CA ASP A 236 -14.44 -3.20 26.53
C ASP A 236 -14.06 -2.40 27.79
N LEU A 237 -13.20 -2.96 28.64
CA LEU A 237 -12.84 -2.34 29.92
C LEU A 237 -12.17 -0.95 29.77
N PRO A 238 -11.19 -0.72 28.87
CA PRO A 238 -10.66 0.62 28.64
C PRO A 238 -11.72 1.64 28.21
N HIS A 239 -12.67 1.25 27.35
CA HIS A 239 -13.77 2.12 26.94
C HIS A 239 -14.68 2.49 28.11
N ALA A 240 -14.95 1.53 29.00
CA ALA A 240 -15.75 1.77 30.18
C ALA A 240 -15.06 2.71 31.18
N VAL A 241 -13.75 2.51 31.40
CA VAL A 241 -12.94 3.36 32.29
C VAL A 241 -12.83 4.79 31.73
N ASP A 242 -12.65 4.94 30.41
CA ASP A 242 -12.65 6.24 29.74
C ASP A 242 -13.99 6.98 29.95
N ALA A 243 -15.11 6.27 29.78
CA ALA A 243 -16.45 6.84 29.96
C ALA A 243 -16.80 7.19 31.42
N ALA A 244 -16.17 6.56 32.42
CA ALA A 244 -16.46 6.76 33.84
C ALA A 244 -16.06 8.15 34.36
N GLY A 245 -15.16 8.84 33.65
CA GLY A 245 -14.69 10.19 33.96
C GLY A 245 -13.63 10.26 35.06
N PRO A 246 -12.97 11.43 35.24
CA PRO A 246 -11.73 11.55 36.02
C PRO A 246 -11.83 11.13 37.49
N ALA A 247 -12.95 11.43 38.16
CA ALA A 247 -13.14 11.09 39.57
C ALA A 247 -13.31 9.57 39.78
N ALA A 248 -14.05 8.91 38.88
CA ALA A 248 -14.19 7.46 38.91
C ALA A 248 -12.88 6.77 38.54
N GLN A 249 -12.16 7.26 37.52
CA GLN A 249 -10.83 6.77 37.14
C GLN A 249 -9.85 6.79 38.32
N ARG A 250 -9.79 7.89 39.09
CA ARG A 250 -8.99 7.96 40.33
C ARG A 250 -9.40 6.94 41.37
N SER A 251 -10.71 6.73 41.53
CA SER A 251 -11.23 5.75 42.49
C SER A 251 -10.92 4.31 42.07
N ILE A 252 -10.99 4.03 40.76
CA ILE A 252 -10.62 2.75 40.14
C ILE A 252 -9.13 2.48 40.34
N ALA A 253 -8.27 3.48 40.08
CA ALA A 253 -6.83 3.36 40.23
C ALA A 253 -6.42 2.96 41.66
N ARG A 254 -6.91 3.72 42.66
CA ARG A 254 -6.67 3.43 44.09
C ARG A 254 -7.20 2.06 44.50
N TRP A 255 -8.42 1.73 44.07
CA TRP A 255 -9.01 0.43 44.34
C TRP A 255 -8.18 -0.71 43.74
N ALA A 256 -7.71 -0.58 42.49
CA ALA A 256 -6.89 -1.58 41.83
C ALA A 256 -5.56 -1.80 42.57
N ALA A 257 -4.89 -0.73 43.00
CA ALA A 257 -3.70 -0.80 43.83
C ALA A 257 -3.95 -1.56 45.15
N HIS A 258 -5.02 -1.22 45.87
CA HIS A 258 -5.40 -1.93 47.10
C HIS A 258 -5.71 -3.42 46.86
N ARG A 259 -6.33 -3.77 45.73
CA ARG A 259 -6.59 -5.17 45.36
C ARG A 259 -5.30 -5.92 45.02
N ALA A 260 -4.38 -5.31 44.28
CA ALA A 260 -3.07 -5.88 43.99
C ALA A 260 -2.30 -6.19 45.28
N TYR A 261 -2.21 -5.21 46.18
CA TYR A 261 -1.50 -5.36 47.46
C TYR A 261 -2.20 -6.37 48.40
N ALA A 262 -3.53 -6.44 48.37
CA ALA A 262 -4.29 -7.46 49.11
C ALA A 262 -3.99 -8.88 48.59
N GLU A 263 -4.04 -9.06 47.28
CA GLU A 263 -3.81 -10.35 46.61
C GLU A 263 -2.36 -10.82 46.79
N ALA A 264 -1.41 -9.88 46.85
CA ALA A 264 -0.01 -10.15 47.16
C ALA A 264 0.28 -10.35 48.67
N GLY A 265 -0.70 -10.15 49.55
CA GLY A 265 -0.52 -10.29 51.01
C GLY A 265 0.29 -9.16 51.65
N LEU A 266 0.42 -8.02 50.98
CA LEU A 266 1.23 -6.86 51.42
C LEU A 266 0.48 -5.91 52.35
N ASN A 267 -0.85 -6.01 52.44
CA ASN A 267 -1.69 -5.12 53.25
C ASN A 267 -1.42 -5.17 54.76
N ASN A 268 -0.78 -6.23 55.25
CA ASN A 268 -0.47 -6.43 56.67
C ASN A 268 0.98 -6.06 57.02
N VAL A 269 1.73 -5.45 56.10
CA VAL A 269 3.11 -5.04 56.32
C VAL A 269 3.14 -3.59 56.82
N ASP A 270 3.66 -3.40 58.04
CA ASP A 270 3.57 -2.14 58.79
C ASP A 270 4.10 -0.90 58.04
N TRP A 271 5.12 -1.07 57.19
CA TRP A 271 5.72 0.05 56.45
C TRP A 271 5.06 0.32 55.09
N ILE A 272 4.20 -0.59 54.62
CA ILE A 272 3.44 -0.45 53.36
C ILE A 272 2.11 0.28 53.61
N ALA A 273 1.46 0.03 54.74
CA ALA A 273 0.20 0.69 55.11
C ALA A 273 0.25 2.24 55.01
N PRO A 274 1.30 2.94 55.50
CA PRO A 274 1.41 4.39 55.35
C PRO A 274 1.53 4.86 53.89
N ALA A 275 2.07 4.02 52.99
CA ALA A 275 2.19 4.38 51.57
C ALA A 275 0.86 4.25 50.83
N LEU A 276 0.06 3.23 51.15
CA LEU A 276 -1.30 3.11 50.65
C LEU A 276 -2.20 4.25 51.16
N GLU A 277 -2.05 4.65 52.43
CA GLU A 277 -2.75 5.81 52.99
C GLU A 277 -2.33 7.12 52.31
N ALA A 278 -1.03 7.32 52.06
CA ALA A 278 -0.53 8.47 51.33
C ALA A 278 -1.11 8.55 49.90
N MET A 279 -1.19 7.40 49.20
CA MET A 279 -1.82 7.30 47.88
C MET A 279 -3.32 7.67 47.91
N ASP A 280 -4.05 7.19 48.92
CA ASP A 280 -5.48 7.50 49.06
C ASP A 280 -5.74 8.98 49.30
N LEU A 281 -4.88 9.63 50.09
CA LEU A 281 -4.93 11.06 50.38
C LEU A 281 -4.34 11.92 49.25
N GLY A 282 -3.62 11.32 48.29
CA GLY A 282 -2.92 12.03 47.23
C GLY A 282 -1.72 12.82 47.73
N HIS A 283 -1.09 12.37 48.81
CA HIS A 283 0.13 12.94 49.36
C HIS A 283 1.37 12.32 48.71
N GLU A 284 2.53 12.94 48.91
CA GLU A 284 3.82 12.35 48.53
C GLU A 284 4.03 11.02 49.27
N LEU A 285 4.56 10.03 48.57
CA LEU A 285 4.84 8.73 49.17
C LEU A 285 5.96 8.87 50.23
N PRO A 286 5.98 8.02 51.28
CA PRO A 286 7.05 8.04 52.26
C PRO A 286 8.42 7.81 51.61
N ALA A 287 9.49 8.38 52.18
CA ALA A 287 10.84 8.39 51.57
C ALA A 287 11.39 7.01 51.13
N GLN A 288 10.91 5.94 51.76
CA GLN A 288 11.21 4.54 51.38
C GLN A 288 10.63 4.10 50.02
N PHE A 289 9.78 4.92 49.41
CA PHE A 289 9.19 4.76 48.08
C PHE A 289 9.59 5.89 47.11
N ASP A 290 10.59 6.73 47.47
CA ASP A 290 11.04 7.88 46.64
C ASP A 290 11.55 7.46 45.26
N GLU A 291 12.11 6.25 45.13
CA GLU A 291 12.44 5.64 43.84
C GLU A 291 12.06 4.15 43.84
N LEU A 292 11.49 3.69 42.72
CA LEU A 292 11.12 2.28 42.51
C LEU A 292 12.27 1.34 42.91
N ARG A 293 13.51 1.69 42.55
CA ARG A 293 14.74 0.90 42.82
C ARG A 293 15.06 0.72 44.31
N HIS A 294 14.88 1.74 45.15
CA HIS A 294 15.16 1.63 46.59
C HIS A 294 14.08 0.85 47.34
N SER A 295 12.85 0.82 46.80
CA SER A 295 11.76 0.02 47.37
C SER A 295 12.03 -1.50 47.23
N TRP A 296 12.71 -1.93 46.16
CA TRP A 296 12.99 -3.35 45.90
C TRP A 296 13.95 -3.99 46.90
N ASP A 297 15.03 -3.32 47.32
CA ASP A 297 16.02 -3.91 48.23
C ASP A 297 15.40 -4.28 49.59
N ARG A 298 14.61 -3.37 50.17
CA ARG A 298 13.87 -3.65 51.41
C ARG A 298 12.76 -4.67 51.20
N PHE A 299 12.16 -4.69 50.02
CA PHE A 299 11.07 -5.59 49.68
C PHE A 299 11.50 -7.06 49.56
N PHE A 300 12.72 -7.32 49.10
CA PHE A 300 13.26 -8.68 49.00
C PHE A 300 13.90 -9.16 50.31
N ASP A 301 14.41 -8.25 51.15
CA ASP A 301 15.13 -8.60 52.38
C ASP A 301 14.23 -8.70 53.63
N ASP A 302 12.99 -8.18 53.58
CA ASP A 302 12.07 -8.18 54.73
C ASP A 302 11.42 -9.57 54.94
N PRO A 303 11.69 -10.25 56.07
CA PRO A 303 11.12 -11.57 56.35
C PRO A 303 9.59 -11.55 56.55
N ALA A 304 8.99 -10.37 56.77
CA ALA A 304 7.54 -10.21 56.86
C ALA A 304 6.84 -10.27 55.49
N ILE A 305 7.59 -10.20 54.38
CA ILE A 305 7.02 -10.23 53.04
C ILE A 305 6.81 -11.70 52.59
N PRO A 306 5.58 -12.08 52.24
CA PRO A 306 5.32 -13.41 51.69
C PRO A 306 6.03 -13.57 50.35
N HIS A 307 6.51 -14.79 50.07
CA HIS A 307 7.14 -15.13 48.80
C HIS A 307 6.27 -16.14 48.05
N THR A 308 5.17 -15.66 47.47
CA THR A 308 4.23 -16.49 46.73
C THR A 308 4.42 -16.30 45.23
N LEU A 309 4.29 -17.39 44.48
CA LEU A 309 4.45 -17.36 43.03
C LEU A 309 3.11 -17.22 42.32
N VAL A 310 3.13 -16.61 41.14
CA VAL A 310 1.99 -16.49 40.23
C VAL A 310 2.46 -16.81 38.80
N ASP A 311 1.54 -17.33 38.00
CA ASP A 311 1.76 -17.46 36.56
C ASP A 311 1.57 -16.11 35.87
N SER A 312 2.18 -15.94 34.69
CA SER A 312 1.94 -14.77 33.84
C SER A 312 0.47 -14.66 33.46
N ILE A 313 0.05 -13.46 33.06
CA ILE A 313 -1.34 -13.15 32.70
C ILE A 313 -1.87 -14.09 31.59
N ASP A 314 -1.01 -14.44 30.62
CA ASP A 314 -1.30 -15.37 29.53
C ASP A 314 -1.19 -16.86 29.93
N GLY A 315 -0.80 -17.15 31.17
CA GLY A 315 -0.57 -18.49 31.70
C GLY A 315 0.62 -19.25 31.08
N SER A 316 1.41 -18.60 30.22
CA SER A 316 2.47 -19.28 29.46
C SER A 316 3.76 -19.49 30.24
N ARG A 317 3.98 -18.70 31.30
CA ARG A 317 5.18 -18.73 32.13
C ARG A 317 4.81 -18.72 33.61
N GLY A 318 5.38 -19.62 34.38
CA GLY A 318 5.17 -19.70 35.83
C GLY A 318 6.31 -19.13 36.65
N GLY A 319 6.06 -18.93 37.94
CA GLY A 319 7.12 -18.68 38.91
C GLY A 319 7.52 -17.21 39.08
N PHE A 320 6.65 -16.27 38.72
CA PHE A 320 6.87 -14.85 39.03
C PHE A 320 6.53 -14.58 40.50
N LEU A 321 7.33 -13.75 41.16
CA LEU A 321 7.01 -13.33 42.51
C LEU A 321 5.77 -12.43 42.48
N LYS A 322 4.66 -12.89 43.07
CA LYS A 322 3.39 -12.15 43.07
C LYS A 322 3.53 -10.76 43.69
N GLN A 323 4.34 -10.66 44.74
CA GLN A 323 4.65 -9.42 45.44
C GLN A 323 5.34 -8.42 44.48
N ALA A 324 6.27 -8.88 43.66
CA ALA A 324 6.93 -8.05 42.65
C ALA A 324 5.94 -7.49 41.62
N MET A 325 4.91 -8.25 41.27
CA MET A 325 3.88 -7.81 40.31
C MET A 325 2.95 -6.73 40.89
N ALA A 326 2.80 -6.66 42.22
CA ALA A 326 1.92 -5.69 42.89
C ALA A 326 2.55 -4.30 43.04
N VAL A 327 3.88 -4.21 43.15
CA VAL A 327 4.60 -2.95 43.42
C VAL A 327 4.26 -1.84 42.42
N PRO A 328 4.24 -2.08 41.08
CA PRO A 328 3.91 -1.04 40.11
C PRO A 328 2.54 -0.38 40.35
N ALA A 329 1.55 -1.14 40.84
CA ALA A 329 0.17 -0.65 40.99
C ALA A 329 0.05 0.58 41.90
N LEU A 330 0.93 0.71 42.92
CA LEU A 330 0.98 1.88 43.79
C LEU A 330 1.44 3.14 43.05
N PHE A 331 2.49 3.01 42.22
CA PHE A 331 3.04 4.12 41.45
C PHE A 331 2.11 4.50 40.29
N ASP A 332 1.55 3.50 39.62
CA ASP A 332 0.59 3.69 38.54
C ASP A 332 -0.66 4.43 39.04
N ALA A 333 -1.16 4.10 40.24
CA ALA A 333 -2.31 4.79 40.82
C ALA A 333 -2.04 6.29 41.13
N MET A 334 -0.78 6.68 41.30
CA MET A 334 -0.34 8.05 41.55
C MET A 334 -0.08 8.87 40.27
N GLU A 335 -0.17 8.27 39.09
CA GLU A 335 0.06 8.93 37.80
C GLU A 335 -0.81 10.20 37.63
N PRO A 336 -0.27 11.38 37.27
CA PRO A 336 -1.04 12.64 37.20
C PRO A 336 -2.23 12.66 36.24
N VAL A 337 -2.24 11.83 35.20
CA VAL A 337 -3.40 11.70 34.29
C VAL A 337 -4.36 10.64 34.83
N PRO A 338 -5.60 10.99 35.22
CA PRO A 338 -6.54 10.04 35.86
C PRO A 338 -6.84 8.79 35.03
N LEU A 339 -7.05 8.95 33.73
CA LEU A 339 -7.30 7.83 32.82
C LEU A 339 -6.12 6.87 32.80
N ARG A 340 -4.90 7.40 32.67
CA ARG A 340 -3.68 6.60 32.68
C ARG A 340 -3.52 5.85 34.00
N ALA A 341 -3.72 6.55 35.12
CA ALA A 341 -3.63 5.95 36.45
C ALA A 341 -4.58 4.75 36.62
N ALA A 342 -5.81 4.86 36.11
CA ALA A 342 -6.78 3.78 36.18
C ALA A 342 -6.38 2.58 35.33
N LEU A 343 -5.95 2.82 34.07
CA LEU A 343 -5.58 1.76 33.14
C LEU A 343 -4.30 1.03 33.59
N ASP A 344 -3.26 1.78 33.96
CA ASP A 344 -1.97 1.24 34.38
C ASP A 344 -2.13 0.46 35.70
N ALA A 345 -2.84 1.00 36.69
CA ALA A 345 -3.07 0.30 37.96
C ALA A 345 -3.95 -0.97 37.81
N LEU A 346 -4.95 -0.95 36.92
CA LEU A 346 -5.74 -2.14 36.60
C LEU A 346 -4.89 -3.22 35.93
N PHE A 347 -3.99 -2.83 35.02
CA PHE A 347 -3.08 -3.77 34.36
C PHE A 347 -2.07 -4.37 35.35
N ALA A 348 -1.47 -3.56 36.22
CA ALA A 348 -0.56 -4.03 37.28
C ALA A 348 -1.28 -4.97 38.27
N ALA A 349 -2.53 -4.66 38.62
CA ALA A 349 -3.35 -5.55 39.43
C ALA A 349 -3.68 -6.85 38.69
N ALA A 350 -3.97 -6.82 37.38
CA ALA A 350 -4.14 -8.02 36.57
C ALA A 350 -2.86 -8.87 36.56
N ALA A 351 -1.68 -8.26 36.43
CA ALA A 351 -0.39 -8.95 36.53
C ALA A 351 -0.18 -9.66 37.88
N THR A 352 -0.69 -9.07 38.97
CA THR A 352 -0.64 -9.66 40.31
C THR A 352 -1.57 -10.86 40.45
N TYR A 353 -2.74 -10.81 39.80
CA TYR A 353 -3.70 -11.91 39.77
C TYR A 353 -3.27 -13.03 38.81
N GLY A 354 -2.37 -12.74 37.86
CA GLY A 354 -1.94 -13.70 36.84
C GLY A 354 -3.12 -14.17 36.01
N SER A 355 -3.24 -15.47 35.79
CA SER A 355 -4.35 -16.07 35.03
C SER A 355 -5.75 -15.90 35.68
N ASP A 356 -5.84 -15.50 36.96
CA ASP A 356 -7.12 -15.19 37.65
C ASP A 356 -7.55 -13.71 37.48
N TYR A 357 -6.90 -12.96 36.58
CA TYR A 357 -7.26 -11.56 36.29
C TYR A 357 -8.73 -11.33 35.89
N PRO A 358 -9.47 -12.26 35.23
CA PRO A 358 -10.88 -12.02 34.90
C PRO A 358 -11.72 -11.77 36.16
N ARG A 359 -11.37 -12.40 37.30
CA ARG A 359 -12.03 -12.18 38.59
C ARG A 359 -11.91 -10.72 39.06
N LEU A 360 -10.73 -10.12 38.85
CA LEU A 360 -10.47 -8.72 39.19
C LEU A 360 -11.33 -7.78 38.33
N PHE A 361 -11.37 -8.00 37.00
CA PHE A 361 -12.13 -7.12 36.09
C PHE A 361 -13.63 -7.19 36.36
N ASP A 362 -14.16 -8.38 36.62
CA ASP A 362 -15.53 -8.59 37.06
C ASP A 362 -15.86 -7.84 38.37
N GLU A 363 -14.92 -7.82 39.31
CA GLU A 363 -15.07 -7.07 40.55
C GLU A 363 -15.06 -5.55 40.31
N ALA A 364 -14.16 -5.08 39.44
CA ALA A 364 -14.09 -3.68 39.03
C ALA A 364 -15.41 -3.22 38.40
N ARG A 365 -15.94 -4.01 37.46
CA ARG A 365 -17.22 -3.74 36.81
C ARG A 365 -18.36 -3.61 37.81
N ARG A 366 -18.51 -4.59 38.70
CA ARG A 366 -19.54 -4.54 39.76
C ARG A 366 -19.37 -3.34 40.68
N ARG A 367 -18.15 -3.05 41.10
CA ARG A 367 -17.86 -2.02 42.13
C ARG A 367 -18.09 -0.60 41.62
N PHE A 368 -17.81 -0.36 40.34
CA PHE A 368 -17.88 0.96 39.69
C PHE A 368 -19.03 1.08 38.69
N SER A 369 -19.87 0.06 38.58
CA SER A 369 -21.00 0.01 37.64
C SER A 369 -20.56 0.25 36.18
N LEU A 370 -19.40 -0.33 35.83
CA LEU A 370 -18.92 -0.33 34.45
C LEU A 370 -19.73 -1.36 33.64
N PRO A 371 -20.06 -1.06 32.37
CA PRO A 371 -20.81 -1.96 31.49
C PRO A 371 -20.13 -3.30 31.22
#